data_AF-A0A317MMX6-F1
#
_entry.id   AF-A0A317MMX6-F1
#
_cell.length_a   1.000
_cell.length_b   1.000
_cell.length_c   1.000
_cell.angle_alpha   90.00
_cell.angle_beta   90.00
_cell.angle_gamma   90.00
#
_symmetry.space_group_name_H-M   'P 1'
#
loop_
_entity.id
_entity.type
_entity.pdbx_description
1 polymer ?
#
loop_
_entity_poly.entity_id
_entity_poly.type
_entity_poly.pdbx_seq_one_letter_code
_entity_poly.pdbx_strand_id
1 'polypeptide(L)'
;MSGWDKIEAVSALEAHGLLRVPIRVVRRPHQVSTRALRDSFTELRLLVLRTAAVSEERNLPRLVGATPAAAAKWIGDLAPGLSVLVQPYEQVLFSVELAVYESVVVAEIVPGIWELDSLLTPAVLVVKDDGLELTVPDTRLQTARFHDPQHGIRQRPACVDDWQIATLVAWIREHRRHLTALLEDLGHPFGLKLHHSSRYGLSAQNIRSSVPEPGTWQQDTPALPNNTSPLSSTSAPLPEGLVGWPPSVGPEPPNPPNTAPSPSRRPRRPQTTSPTTRPVPPAPQRNCSAHIRHCSTLADGVLHCVVPPGQDYTHHYAEFLGAACAMTDLPAEITVEHPVPGQGLAFVDHWLPRNLPAHDLAILGYVEPLLTRAPASSTDWNHRPGFGWRTARIGRSTALLLGCEFSFWGDLAGDLVTALITRGHTSGVLYVGKLGGLQSDMEPNTVVVTGTTTQVKGHSVSWKSALDLDPTLPGLRTGVRHITVPSVLDETRIWLEQHRAHFDVVDPEIGHMALAATTANVPFDYLHIVTDNLNGTHDHGLYAERSTPVATRRRRCLHHIETILHRSLA
;
A
#
# COMPACT_ATOMS: atom_id res chain seq x y z
N MET A 1 0.61 17.24 37.72
CA MET A 1 0.45 15.79 37.95
C MET A 1 1.71 15.10 37.45
N SER A 2 2.28 14.16 38.21
CA SER A 2 3.43 13.38 37.76
C SER A 2 3.01 12.58 36.54
N GLY A 3 3.66 12.83 35.39
CA GLY A 3 3.41 12.05 34.18
C GLY A 3 3.62 10.55 34.47
N TRP A 4 2.74 9.72 33.94
CA TRP A 4 2.88 8.27 34.02
C TRP A 4 4.23 7.85 33.45
N ASP A 5 4.86 6.88 34.10
CA ASP A 5 5.99 6.23 33.47
C ASP A 5 5.52 5.38 32.28
N LYS A 6 6.47 4.99 31.43
CA LYS A 6 6.14 4.27 30.20
C LYS A 6 5.53 2.89 30.46
N ILE A 7 5.84 2.26 31.58
CA ILE A 7 5.30 0.95 31.95
C ILE A 7 3.84 1.12 32.39
N GLU A 8 3.55 2.15 33.17
CA GLU A 8 2.19 2.53 33.56
C GLU A 8 1.34 2.83 32.32
N ALA A 9 1.87 3.63 31.40
CA ALA A 9 1.20 3.92 30.13
C ALA A 9 0.91 2.64 29.31
N VAL A 10 1.88 1.75 29.13
CA VAL A 10 1.66 0.48 28.41
C VAL A 10 0.64 -0.40 29.14
N SER A 11 0.72 -0.48 30.47
CA SER A 11 -0.19 -1.31 31.27
C SER A 11 -1.63 -0.80 31.19
N ALA A 12 -1.84 0.52 31.18
CA ALA A 12 -3.15 1.11 30.98
C ALA A 12 -3.67 0.86 29.55
N LEU A 13 -2.85 1.09 28.52
CA LEU A 13 -3.24 0.79 27.14
C LEU A 13 -3.66 -0.68 26.96
N GLU A 14 -2.94 -1.60 27.59
CA GLU A 14 -3.28 -3.03 27.61
C GLU A 14 -4.59 -3.28 28.36
N ALA A 15 -4.77 -2.71 29.55
CA ALA A 15 -5.99 -2.86 30.35
C ALA A 15 -7.26 -2.34 29.64
N HIS A 16 -7.13 -1.28 28.82
CA HIS A 16 -8.23 -0.76 28.01
C HIS A 16 -8.32 -1.40 26.62
N GLY A 17 -7.51 -2.41 26.28
CA GLY A 17 -7.57 -3.08 24.96
C GLY A 17 -7.15 -2.19 23.78
N LEU A 18 -6.41 -1.11 24.04
CA LEU A 18 -5.91 -0.18 23.02
C LEU A 18 -4.56 -0.61 22.43
N LEU A 19 -3.92 -1.61 23.04
CA LEU A 19 -2.66 -2.20 22.61
C LEU A 19 -2.92 -3.47 21.77
N ARG A 20 -2.64 -3.42 20.46
CA ARG A 20 -2.75 -4.58 19.56
C ARG A 20 -1.42 -5.27 19.29
N VAL A 21 -0.31 -4.53 19.32
CA VAL A 21 1.03 -5.11 19.18
C VAL A 21 1.45 -5.70 20.52
N PRO A 22 1.84 -6.99 20.59
CA PRO A 22 2.25 -7.60 21.86
C PRO A 22 3.53 -6.92 22.39
N ILE A 23 3.46 -6.41 23.62
CA ILE A 23 4.61 -5.81 24.31
C ILE A 23 4.96 -6.67 25.52
N ARG A 24 6.24 -6.99 25.67
CA ARG A 24 6.78 -7.60 26.88
C ARG A 24 7.58 -6.57 27.67
N VAL A 25 7.18 -6.36 28.92
CA VAL A 25 7.94 -5.53 29.87
C VAL A 25 9.01 -6.37 30.56
N VAL A 26 10.27 -5.99 30.39
CA VAL A 26 11.42 -6.56 31.07
C VAL A 26 11.84 -5.62 32.19
N ARG A 27 11.51 -5.97 33.43
CA ARG A 27 11.86 -5.16 34.62
C ARG A 27 13.26 -5.44 35.17
N ARG A 28 13.86 -6.58 34.81
CA ARG A 28 15.18 -7.02 35.29
C ARG A 28 16.02 -7.46 34.09
N PRO A 29 16.83 -6.56 33.51
CA PRO A 29 17.53 -6.83 32.24
C PRO A 29 18.41 -8.08 32.27
N HIS A 30 19.10 -8.34 33.39
CA HIS A 30 19.98 -9.49 33.58
C HIS A 30 19.28 -10.87 33.55
N GLN A 31 17.93 -10.92 33.55
CA GLN A 31 17.17 -12.17 33.55
C GLN A 31 16.67 -12.59 32.17
N VAL A 32 16.92 -11.78 31.13
CA VAL A 32 16.42 -12.07 29.78
C VAL A 32 17.41 -12.92 29.01
N SER A 33 16.97 -14.12 28.64
CA SER A 33 17.72 -14.99 27.73
C SER A 33 17.17 -14.91 26.30
N THR A 34 18.02 -15.24 25.33
CA THR A 34 17.62 -15.40 23.92
C THR A 34 16.44 -16.37 23.76
N ARG A 35 16.44 -17.47 24.54
CA ARG A 35 15.36 -18.45 24.54
C ARG A 35 14.04 -17.82 25.02
N ALA A 36 14.08 -17.10 26.13
CA ALA A 36 12.88 -16.44 26.66
C ALA A 36 12.27 -15.44 25.65
N LEU A 37 13.09 -14.72 24.88
CA LEU A 37 12.60 -13.82 23.83
C LEU A 37 12.01 -14.59 22.64
N ARG A 38 12.65 -15.69 22.20
CA ARG A 38 12.11 -16.54 21.14
C ARG A 38 10.77 -17.15 21.52
N ASP A 39 10.65 -17.64 22.75
CA ASP A 39 9.42 -18.28 23.23
C ASP A 39 8.25 -17.27 23.26
N SER A 40 8.51 -16.01 23.60
CA SER A 40 7.51 -14.94 23.60
C SER A 40 7.15 -14.40 22.20
N PHE A 41 8.01 -14.57 21.20
CA PHE A 41 7.83 -14.00 19.87
C PHE A 41 8.13 -15.05 18.78
N THR A 42 7.52 -16.23 18.92
CA THR A 42 7.90 -17.50 18.28
C THR A 42 7.92 -17.46 16.75
N GLU A 43 7.14 -16.57 16.14
CA GLU A 43 7.08 -16.42 14.67
C GLU A 43 7.93 -15.26 14.12
N LEU A 44 8.48 -14.42 15.00
CA LEU A 44 8.97 -13.09 14.62
C LEU A 44 10.49 -13.04 14.71
N ARG A 45 11.12 -12.71 13.59
CA ARG A 45 12.58 -12.76 13.46
C ARG A 45 13.29 -11.55 14.05
N LEU A 46 12.59 -10.42 14.15
CA LEU A 46 13.15 -9.13 14.50
C LEU A 46 12.29 -8.43 15.56
N LEU A 47 12.94 -7.70 16.44
CA LEU A 47 12.36 -7.05 17.62
C LEU A 47 12.70 -5.56 17.64
N VAL A 48 11.85 -4.79 18.33
CA VAL A 48 12.11 -3.40 18.72
C VAL A 48 12.19 -3.34 20.24
N LEU A 49 13.23 -2.68 20.73
CA LEU A 49 13.52 -2.52 22.14
C LEU A 49 13.55 -1.02 22.48
N ARG A 50 12.88 -0.66 23.55
CA ARG A 50 12.83 0.71 24.07
C ARG A 50 13.06 0.68 25.56
N THR A 51 13.95 1.53 26.09
CA THR A 51 13.99 1.74 27.54
C THR A 51 12.68 2.38 28.01
N ALA A 52 12.24 1.99 29.20
CA ALA A 52 11.14 2.60 29.92
C ALA A 52 11.73 3.54 30.97
N ALA A 53 12.13 4.74 30.52
CA ALA A 53 12.53 5.82 31.40
C ALA A 53 11.30 6.65 31.81
N VAL A 54 11.40 7.34 32.95
CA VAL A 54 10.32 8.17 33.54
C VAL A 54 10.01 9.44 32.72
N SER A 55 10.81 9.77 31.69
CA SER A 55 10.54 10.91 30.80
C SER A 55 10.54 10.52 29.32
N GLU A 56 9.63 11.12 28.54
CA GLU A 56 9.52 10.93 27.08
C GLU A 56 10.80 11.37 26.34
N GLU A 57 11.50 12.40 26.85
CA GLU A 57 12.76 12.90 26.28
C GLU A 57 13.92 11.87 26.33
N ARG A 58 13.79 10.82 27.14
CA ARG A 58 14.80 9.76 27.33
C ARG A 58 14.48 8.47 26.57
N ASN A 59 13.77 8.57 25.44
CA ASN A 59 13.54 7.46 24.50
C ASN A 59 14.83 6.93 23.81
N LEU A 60 16.00 7.29 24.32
CA LEU A 60 17.29 6.75 23.93
C LEU A 60 17.96 6.13 25.17
N PRO A 61 18.44 4.88 25.05
CA PRO A 61 18.68 4.16 23.80
C PRO A 61 17.48 3.32 23.31
N ARG A 62 17.32 3.23 21.97
CA ARG A 62 16.37 2.35 21.27
C ARG A 62 17.13 1.42 20.32
N LEU A 63 16.67 0.17 20.18
CA LEU A 63 17.22 -0.78 19.21
C LEU A 63 16.09 -1.30 18.33
N VAL A 64 16.21 -1.15 17.00
CA VAL A 64 15.16 -1.47 16.03
C VAL A 64 15.66 -2.56 15.08
N GLY A 65 14.85 -3.57 14.82
CA GLY A 65 15.21 -4.65 13.89
C GLY A 65 16.23 -5.63 14.46
N ALA A 66 16.25 -5.87 15.77
CA ALA A 66 17.20 -6.78 16.41
C ALA A 66 16.72 -8.22 16.38
N THR A 67 17.63 -9.17 16.12
CA THR A 67 17.35 -10.59 16.37
C THR A 67 17.15 -10.83 17.88
N PRO A 68 16.44 -11.90 18.30
CA PRO A 68 16.31 -12.24 19.72
C PRO A 68 17.65 -12.36 20.47
N ALA A 69 18.72 -12.79 19.78
CA ALA A 69 20.05 -12.88 20.37
C ALA A 69 20.68 -11.49 20.60
N ALA A 70 20.62 -10.62 19.58
CA ALA A 70 21.09 -9.25 19.70
C ALA A 70 20.29 -8.45 20.74
N ALA A 71 18.97 -8.67 20.78
CA ALA A 71 18.06 -8.10 21.76
C ALA A 71 18.43 -8.51 23.20
N ALA A 72 18.60 -9.81 23.46
CA ALA A 72 18.97 -10.31 24.79
C ALA A 72 20.33 -9.75 25.24
N LYS A 73 21.32 -9.70 24.35
CA LYS A 73 22.63 -9.09 24.63
C LYS A 73 22.47 -7.61 24.99
N TRP A 74 21.80 -6.84 24.15
CA TRP A 74 21.59 -5.41 24.37
C TRP A 74 20.86 -5.12 25.69
N ILE A 75 19.86 -5.93 26.04
CA ILE A 75 19.17 -5.85 27.34
C ILE A 75 20.16 -6.13 28.48
N GLY A 76 20.96 -7.20 28.38
CA GLY A 76 21.94 -7.57 29.40
C GLY A 76 23.00 -6.50 29.67
N ASP A 77 23.32 -5.68 28.67
CA ASP A 77 24.29 -4.58 28.76
C ASP A 77 23.71 -3.30 29.43
N LEU A 78 22.40 -3.23 29.66
CA LEU A 78 21.76 -2.07 30.32
C LEU A 78 21.97 -2.05 31.83
N ALA A 79 21.90 -0.85 32.42
CA ALA A 79 21.96 -0.67 33.86
C ALA A 79 20.83 -1.46 34.57
N PRO A 80 21.10 -2.12 35.72
CA PRO A 80 20.14 -3.02 36.38
C PRO A 80 18.79 -2.39 36.78
N GLY A 81 18.74 -1.08 36.94
CA GLY A 81 17.52 -0.33 37.30
C GLY A 81 16.64 0.07 36.11
N LEU A 82 17.07 -0.19 34.87
CA LEU A 82 16.29 0.16 33.69
C LEU A 82 15.30 -0.96 33.33
N SER A 83 14.07 -0.58 33.03
CA SER A 83 13.12 -1.48 32.39
C SER A 83 13.17 -1.34 30.87
N VAL A 84 12.86 -2.41 30.15
CA VAL A 84 12.84 -2.45 28.69
C VAL A 84 11.49 -2.94 28.20
N LEU A 85 10.93 -2.25 27.23
CA LEU A 85 9.79 -2.72 26.45
C LEU A 85 10.32 -3.44 25.21
N VAL A 86 9.92 -4.68 25.02
CA VAL A 86 10.27 -5.50 23.86
C VAL A 86 9.00 -5.79 23.08
N GLN A 87 9.01 -5.48 21.80
CA GLN A 87 7.89 -5.74 20.89
C GLN A 87 8.40 -6.32 19.58
N PRO A 88 7.58 -7.02 18.80
CA PRO A 88 7.99 -7.43 17.47
C PRO A 88 8.24 -6.22 16.57
N TYR A 89 9.23 -6.34 15.69
CA TYR A 89 9.40 -5.37 14.63
C TYR A 89 8.35 -5.62 13.55
N GLU A 90 7.62 -4.57 13.23
CA GLU A 90 6.68 -4.53 12.12
C GLU A 90 6.93 -3.26 11.30
N GLN A 91 6.72 -3.37 9.99
CA GLN A 91 6.80 -2.22 9.12
C GLN A 91 5.62 -1.28 9.43
N VAL A 92 5.95 -0.09 9.95
CA VAL A 92 4.97 0.98 10.16
C VAL A 92 4.63 1.57 8.80
N LEU A 93 3.34 1.57 8.45
CA LEU A 93 2.84 2.12 7.20
C LEU A 93 2.46 3.60 7.35
N PHE A 94 1.90 3.95 8.51
CA PHE A 94 1.63 5.33 8.90
C PHE A 94 1.53 5.48 10.42
N SER A 95 1.65 6.72 10.86
CA SER A 95 1.53 7.12 12.26
C SER A 95 0.39 8.11 12.43
N VAL A 96 -0.21 8.08 13.61
CA VAL A 96 -1.26 9.00 14.03
C VAL A 96 -0.90 9.57 15.39
N GLU A 97 -1.03 10.89 15.55
CA GLU A 97 -1.17 11.52 16.86
C GLU A 97 -2.65 11.82 17.10
N LEU A 98 -3.22 11.18 18.11
CA LEU A 98 -4.63 11.29 18.48
C LEU A 98 -4.73 12.12 19.75
N ALA A 99 -5.66 13.05 19.83
CA ALA A 99 -6.07 13.71 21.06
C ALA A 99 -7.53 13.36 21.38
N VAL A 100 -7.76 12.96 22.62
CA VAL A 100 -9.06 12.52 23.12
C VAL A 100 -9.56 13.53 24.14
N TYR A 101 -10.73 14.09 23.87
CA TYR A 101 -11.48 14.98 24.74
C TYR A 101 -12.84 14.34 25.08
N GLU A 102 -13.63 15.01 25.91
CA GLU A 102 -14.93 14.48 26.39
C GLU A 102 -15.92 14.18 25.26
N SER A 103 -16.01 15.05 24.26
CA SER A 103 -16.99 14.96 23.16
C SER A 103 -16.37 14.98 21.76
N VAL A 104 -15.04 15.03 21.67
CA VAL A 104 -14.34 15.13 20.38
C VAL A 104 -13.04 14.34 20.41
N VAL A 105 -12.71 13.73 19.28
CA VAL A 105 -11.42 13.10 19.05
C VAL A 105 -10.78 13.78 17.84
N VAL A 106 -9.56 14.28 18.01
CA VAL A 106 -8.80 14.93 16.93
C VAL A 106 -7.61 14.06 16.59
N ALA A 107 -7.28 13.93 15.31
CA ALA A 107 -6.18 13.09 14.86
C ALA A 107 -5.37 13.77 13.77
N GLU A 108 -4.05 13.78 13.93
CA GLU A 108 -3.10 14.10 12.87
C GLU A 108 -2.52 12.83 12.29
N ILE A 109 -2.55 12.72 10.96
CA ILE A 109 -2.13 11.54 10.21
C ILE A 109 -0.96 11.92 9.31
N VAL A 110 0.14 11.17 9.38
CA VAL A 110 1.27 11.33 8.47
C VAL A 110 1.60 10.02 7.75
N PRO A 111 1.95 10.06 6.45
CA PRO A 111 2.50 8.88 5.80
C PRO A 111 3.91 8.64 6.35
N GLY A 112 4.19 7.45 6.87
CA GLY A 112 5.50 7.13 7.48
C GLY A 112 5.50 7.09 9.00
N ILE A 113 6.67 7.36 9.59
CA ILE A 113 6.91 7.24 11.03
C ILE A 113 7.03 8.63 11.62
N TRP A 114 6.10 9.00 12.51
CA TRP A 114 6.04 10.34 13.10
C TRP A 114 7.36 10.81 13.75
N GLU A 115 8.07 9.91 14.45
CA GLU A 115 9.38 10.22 15.07
C GLU A 115 10.46 10.55 14.06
N LEU A 116 10.29 10.10 12.82
CA LEU A 116 11.19 10.45 11.74
C LEU A 116 10.65 11.67 11.02
N ASP A 117 9.34 11.87 10.89
CA ASP A 117 8.77 12.79 9.90
C ASP A 117 7.98 13.97 10.49
N SER A 118 8.47 14.56 11.58
CA SER A 118 7.83 15.70 12.26
C SER A 118 7.72 16.99 11.44
N LEU A 119 8.22 17.01 10.19
CA LEU A 119 8.14 18.15 9.26
C LEU A 119 7.07 17.96 8.18
N LEU A 120 6.42 16.80 8.13
CA LEU A 120 5.31 16.59 7.20
C LEU A 120 4.11 17.39 7.67
N THR A 121 3.35 17.93 6.72
CA THR A 121 2.04 18.50 7.02
C THR A 121 1.07 17.33 7.18
N PRO A 122 0.47 17.14 8.37
CA PRO A 122 -0.44 16.02 8.59
C PRO A 122 -1.79 16.27 7.92
N ALA A 123 -2.52 15.20 7.60
CA ALA A 123 -3.97 15.30 7.44
C ALA A 123 -4.61 15.35 8.83
N VAL A 124 -5.57 16.25 9.03
CA VAL A 124 -6.26 16.45 10.31
C VAL A 124 -7.68 15.90 10.19
N LEU A 125 -8.02 14.95 11.05
CA LEU A 125 -9.35 14.38 11.18
C LEU A 125 -9.94 14.78 12.54
N VAL A 126 -11.14 15.35 12.53
CA VAL A 126 -11.92 15.64 13.74
C VAL A 126 -13.15 14.75 13.73
N VAL A 127 -13.29 13.90 14.74
CA VAL A 127 -14.42 12.99 14.93
C VAL A 127 -15.27 13.50 16.08
N LYS A 128 -16.53 13.81 15.78
CA LYS A 128 -17.57 14.25 16.72
C LYS A 128 -18.66 13.18 16.81
N ASP A 129 -19.65 13.41 17.67
CA ASP A 129 -20.77 12.49 17.87
C ASP A 129 -21.72 12.45 16.68
N ASP A 130 -21.85 13.59 16.00
CA ASP A 130 -22.77 13.84 14.90
C ASP A 130 -22.08 13.93 13.53
N GLY A 131 -20.76 13.79 13.45
CA GLY A 131 -20.05 13.95 12.19
C GLY A 131 -18.54 13.77 12.23
N LEU A 132 -17.93 13.97 11.07
CA LEU A 132 -16.48 14.00 10.88
C LEU A 132 -16.10 15.20 10.02
N GLU A 133 -14.98 15.85 10.36
CA GLU A 133 -14.36 16.89 9.55
C GLU A 133 -12.96 16.41 9.16
N LEU A 134 -12.59 16.58 7.89
CA LEU A 134 -11.31 16.16 7.37
C LEU A 134 -10.65 17.33 6.63
N THR A 135 -9.43 17.67 7.06
CA THR A 135 -8.54 18.62 6.39
C THR A 135 -7.34 17.86 5.86
N VAL A 136 -7.21 17.77 4.54
CA VAL A 136 -6.05 17.16 3.88
C VAL A 136 -5.17 18.28 3.31
N PRO A 137 -3.86 18.29 3.59
CA PRO A 137 -2.95 19.25 2.98
C PRO A 137 -2.91 19.07 1.46
N ASP A 138 -2.54 20.15 0.74
CA ASP A 138 -2.45 20.17 -0.72
C ASP A 138 -1.76 18.89 -1.25
N THR A 139 -2.33 18.27 -2.29
CA THR A 139 -2.23 16.83 -2.64
C THR A 139 -0.86 16.37 -3.15
N ARG A 140 0.21 17.09 -2.82
CA ARG A 140 1.56 16.75 -3.23
C ARG A 140 2.09 15.63 -2.35
N LEU A 141 2.74 14.66 -2.98
CA LEU A 141 3.50 13.63 -2.29
C LEU A 141 4.54 14.29 -1.38
N GLN A 142 4.58 13.88 -0.12
CA GLN A 142 5.56 14.32 0.85
C GLN A 142 6.65 13.26 1.00
N THR A 143 7.90 13.66 1.29
CA THR A 143 8.99 12.70 1.49
C THR A 143 8.89 12.10 2.89
N ALA A 144 8.38 10.88 2.98
CA ALA A 144 8.23 10.13 4.22
C ALA A 144 9.40 9.17 4.45
N ARG A 145 9.79 8.99 5.72
CA ARG A 145 10.83 8.07 6.19
C ARG A 145 10.22 6.82 6.78
N PHE A 146 10.76 5.68 6.35
CA PHE A 146 10.43 4.36 6.84
C PHE A 146 11.69 3.69 7.33
N HIS A 147 11.60 2.90 8.39
CA HIS A 147 12.70 2.04 8.80
C HIS A 147 12.60 0.71 8.07
N ASP A 148 13.71 0.23 7.51
CA ASP A 148 13.90 -1.10 6.94
C ASP A 148 15.04 -1.79 7.72
N PRO A 149 14.84 -2.99 8.30
CA PRO A 149 15.85 -3.62 9.13
C PRO A 149 17.14 -4.00 8.40
N GLN A 150 17.09 -4.19 7.09
CA GLN A 150 18.24 -4.54 6.26
C GLN A 150 18.96 -3.31 5.72
N HIS A 151 18.21 -2.22 5.48
CA HIS A 151 18.70 -1.06 4.74
C HIS A 151 18.68 0.25 5.54
N GLY A 152 18.27 0.21 6.80
CA GLY A 152 18.16 1.41 7.65
C GLY A 152 16.99 2.29 7.27
N ILE A 153 17.15 3.61 7.40
CA ILE A 153 16.11 4.57 7.05
C ILE A 153 16.02 4.73 5.54
N ARG A 154 14.85 4.45 4.97
CA ARG A 154 14.51 4.72 3.56
C ARG A 154 13.57 5.91 3.47
N GLN A 155 13.79 6.76 2.48
CA GLN A 155 12.89 7.85 2.13
C GLN A 155 12.10 7.47 0.88
N ARG A 156 10.80 7.75 0.86
CA ARG A 156 9.98 7.64 -0.35
C ARG A 156 8.88 8.70 -0.37
N PRO A 157 8.48 9.18 -1.57
CA PRO A 157 7.28 9.98 -1.72
C PRO A 157 6.05 9.20 -1.23
N ALA A 158 5.21 9.82 -0.41
CA ALA A 158 3.98 9.25 0.12
C ALA A 158 2.95 10.33 0.47
N CYS A 159 1.67 9.96 0.50
CA CYS A 159 0.56 10.80 0.96
C CYS A 159 -0.31 10.01 1.95
N VAL A 160 -1.16 10.72 2.70
CA VAL A 160 -2.26 10.08 3.43
C VAL A 160 -3.35 9.75 2.42
N ASP A 161 -3.61 8.46 2.23
CA ASP A 161 -4.63 7.92 1.34
C ASP A 161 -5.94 7.63 2.09
N ASP A 162 -7.05 7.54 1.34
CA ASP A 162 -8.41 7.30 1.84
C ASP A 162 -8.50 6.09 2.78
N TRP A 163 -7.78 5.00 2.48
CA TRP A 163 -7.80 3.79 3.30
C TRP A 163 -7.21 4.02 4.70
N GLN A 164 -6.26 4.94 4.86
CA GLN A 164 -5.63 5.24 6.15
C GLN A 164 -6.60 6.03 7.04
N ILE A 165 -7.31 6.99 6.42
CA ILE A 165 -8.38 7.76 7.06
C ILE A 165 -9.51 6.81 7.48
N ALA A 166 -9.99 5.97 6.56
CA ALA A 166 -11.04 4.99 6.84
C ALA A 166 -10.65 4.02 7.97
N THR A 167 -9.40 3.52 7.95
CA THR A 167 -8.87 2.65 9.01
C THR A 167 -8.88 3.34 10.37
N LEU A 168 -8.46 4.61 10.42
CA LEU A 168 -8.45 5.39 11.65
C LEU A 168 -9.87 5.67 12.17
N VAL A 169 -10.80 6.09 11.30
CA VAL A 169 -12.21 6.33 11.66
C VAL A 169 -12.84 5.05 12.22
N ALA A 170 -12.63 3.91 11.56
CA ALA A 170 -13.13 2.62 12.02
C ALA A 170 -12.55 2.27 13.40
N TRP A 171 -11.24 2.46 13.59
CA TRP A 171 -10.58 2.20 14.86
C TRP A 171 -11.11 3.10 16.00
N ILE A 172 -11.28 4.41 15.76
CA ILE A 172 -11.82 5.35 16.75
C ILE A 172 -13.24 4.93 17.15
N ARG A 173 -14.09 4.56 16.17
CA ARG A 173 -15.46 4.11 16.43
C ARG A 173 -15.49 2.80 17.23
N GLU A 174 -14.68 1.83 16.84
CA GLU A 174 -14.55 0.53 17.52
C GLU A 174 -14.10 0.69 18.98
N HIS A 175 -13.14 1.58 19.23
CA HIS A 175 -12.53 1.75 20.56
C HIS A 175 -13.10 2.92 21.35
N ARG A 176 -14.19 3.55 20.90
CA ARG A 176 -14.75 4.76 21.52
C ARG A 176 -15.00 4.59 23.01
N ARG A 177 -15.61 3.47 23.42
CA ARG A 177 -15.84 3.17 24.84
C ARG A 177 -14.56 3.05 25.65
N HIS A 178 -13.52 2.46 25.06
CA HIS A 178 -12.22 2.30 25.70
C HIS A 178 -11.47 3.63 25.84
N LEU A 179 -11.57 4.50 24.83
CA LEU A 179 -11.02 5.85 24.88
C LEU A 179 -11.71 6.71 25.94
N THR A 180 -13.04 6.64 26.04
CA THR A 180 -13.81 7.32 27.10
C THR A 180 -13.46 6.79 28.49
N ALA A 181 -13.36 5.47 28.68
CA ALA A 181 -12.97 4.90 29.97
C ALA A 181 -11.55 5.35 30.39
N LEU A 182 -10.59 5.36 29.44
CA LEU A 182 -9.25 5.86 29.72
C LEU A 182 -9.24 7.37 30.03
N LEU A 183 -10.11 8.16 29.37
CA LEU A 183 -10.28 9.58 29.67
C LEU A 183 -10.77 9.79 31.11
N GLU A 184 -11.76 9.01 31.54
CA GLU A 184 -12.31 9.04 32.90
C GLU A 184 -11.26 8.66 33.95
N ASP A 185 -10.48 7.59 33.69
CA ASP A 185 -9.42 7.13 34.58
C ASP A 185 -8.28 8.15 34.72
N LEU A 186 -7.95 8.87 33.64
CA LEU A 186 -6.95 9.93 33.65
C LEU A 186 -7.48 11.25 34.25
N GLY A 187 -8.78 11.49 34.15
CA GLY A 187 -9.44 12.71 34.64
C GLY A 187 -9.10 13.98 33.85
N HIS A 188 -8.46 13.87 32.68
CA HIS A 188 -8.12 14.99 31.82
C HIS A 188 -7.91 14.53 30.36
N PRO A 189 -8.05 15.43 29.36
CA PRO A 189 -7.72 15.13 27.97
C PRO A 189 -6.31 14.57 27.81
N PHE A 190 -6.14 13.63 26.88
CA PHE A 190 -4.87 12.93 26.69
C PHE A 190 -4.58 12.66 25.22
N GLY A 191 -3.29 12.49 24.92
CA GLY A 191 -2.81 12.17 23.60
C GLY A 191 -2.46 10.69 23.49
N LEU A 192 -2.73 10.07 22.35
CA LEU A 192 -2.20 8.76 21.98
C LEU A 192 -1.30 8.89 20.77
N LYS A 193 -0.18 8.17 20.82
CA LYS A 193 0.59 7.88 19.62
C LYS A 193 0.20 6.51 19.09
N LEU A 194 -0.29 6.44 17.86
CA LEU A 194 -0.71 5.19 17.22
C LEU A 194 0.18 4.90 16.02
N HIS A 195 0.54 3.63 15.81
CA HIS A 195 1.20 3.17 14.59
C HIS A 195 0.35 2.09 13.93
N HIS A 196 0.22 2.18 12.61
CA HIS A 196 -0.41 1.14 11.82
C HIS A 196 0.63 0.17 11.26
N SER A 197 0.45 -1.11 11.53
CA SER A 197 1.25 -2.21 10.95
C SER A 197 0.38 -3.15 10.12
N SER A 198 0.99 -3.84 9.15
CA SER A 198 0.25 -4.78 8.28
C SER A 198 -0.33 -5.98 9.03
N ARG A 199 0.32 -6.42 10.13
CA ARG A 199 -0.07 -7.58 10.93
C ARG A 199 -1.04 -7.25 12.07
N TYR A 200 -0.82 -6.15 12.80
CA TYR A 200 -1.60 -5.83 14.01
C TYR A 200 -2.58 -4.67 13.83
N GLY A 201 -2.64 -4.08 12.63
CA GLY A 201 -3.45 -2.90 12.37
C GLY A 201 -2.95 -1.68 13.15
N LEU A 202 -3.86 -0.79 13.52
CA LEU A 202 -3.59 0.40 14.32
C LEU A 202 -3.47 0.02 15.80
N SER A 203 -2.34 0.35 16.42
CA SER A 203 -2.06 0.07 17.83
C SER A 203 -1.53 1.31 18.53
N ALA A 204 -2.03 1.57 19.74
CA ALA A 204 -1.43 2.56 20.61
C ALA A 204 0.01 2.16 20.98
N GLN A 205 0.88 3.16 21.11
CA GLN A 205 2.31 3.02 21.38
C GLN A 205 2.76 3.86 22.57
N ASN A 206 2.06 4.96 22.85
CA ASN A 206 2.33 5.82 23.99
C ASN A 206 1.08 6.63 24.37
N ILE A 207 1.05 7.09 25.63
CA ILE A 207 0.10 8.08 26.16
C ILE A 207 0.85 9.37 26.46
N ARG A 208 0.28 10.51 26.09
CA ARG A 208 0.73 11.85 26.49
C ARG A 208 -0.29 12.47 27.43
N SER A 209 0.19 13.05 28.52
CA SER A 209 -0.66 13.74 29.50
C SER A 209 -1.09 15.15 29.05
N SER A 210 -0.50 15.67 27.98
CA SER A 210 -0.86 16.95 27.39
C SER A 210 -1.29 16.80 25.93
N VAL A 211 -2.32 17.54 25.56
CA VAL A 211 -2.77 17.73 24.18
C VAL A 211 -3.01 19.21 23.93
N PRO A 212 -2.80 19.72 22.70
CA PRO A 212 -3.24 21.04 22.29
C PRO A 212 -4.74 21.26 22.55
N GLU A 213 -5.21 22.51 22.53
CA GLU A 213 -6.66 22.77 22.58
C GLU A 213 -7.33 22.34 21.26
N PRO A 214 -8.57 21.80 21.26
CA PRO A 214 -9.22 21.28 20.04
C PRO A 214 -9.21 22.26 18.85
N GLY A 215 -9.40 23.55 19.11
CA GLY A 215 -9.42 24.59 18.07
C GLY A 215 -8.06 24.96 17.47
N THR A 216 -6.96 24.50 18.06
CA THR A 216 -5.58 24.82 17.60
C THR A 216 -5.05 23.85 16.56
N TRP A 217 -5.71 22.72 16.35
CA TRP A 217 -5.31 21.71 15.35
C TRP A 217 -5.60 22.14 13.91
N GLN A 218 -6.50 23.12 13.69
CA GLN A 218 -6.96 23.57 12.37
C GLN A 218 -6.40 24.94 11.93
N GLN A 219 -5.74 25.70 12.82
CA GLN A 219 -5.24 27.03 12.45
C GLN A 219 -3.96 26.88 11.64
N ASP A 220 -3.96 27.47 10.43
CA ASP A 220 -2.81 27.65 9.52
C ASP A 220 -1.51 27.43 10.26
N THR A 221 -0.88 26.27 10.08
CA THR A 221 0.43 26.01 10.67
C THR A 221 1.32 27.17 10.25
N PRO A 222 1.68 28.12 11.14
CA PRO A 222 2.56 29.20 10.75
C PRO A 222 3.83 28.51 10.28
N ALA A 223 4.43 28.97 9.18
CA ALA A 223 5.77 28.51 8.82
C ALA A 223 6.61 28.51 10.11
N LEU A 224 7.14 27.34 10.48
CA LEU A 224 7.90 27.14 11.72
C LEU A 224 8.80 28.36 11.93
N PRO A 225 8.70 29.08 13.07
CA PRO A 225 9.68 30.11 13.39
C PRO A 225 11.07 29.51 13.19
N ASN A 226 11.96 30.20 12.49
CA ASN A 226 13.33 29.72 12.18
C ASN A 226 14.14 29.27 13.42
N ASN A 227 13.62 29.46 14.64
CA ASN A 227 14.24 29.15 15.92
C ASN A 227 13.38 28.28 16.87
N THR A 228 12.28 27.66 16.43
CA THR A 228 11.66 26.59 17.24
C THR A 228 12.46 25.30 17.04
N SER A 229 13.37 25.04 17.98
CA SER A 229 13.96 23.71 18.14
C SER A 229 12.82 22.69 18.31
N PRO A 230 12.80 21.58 17.56
CA PRO A 230 11.87 20.51 17.84
C PRO A 230 12.08 20.08 19.30
N LEU A 231 10.98 19.93 20.06
CA LEU A 231 10.97 19.52 21.48
C LEU A 231 11.65 18.15 21.72
N SER A 232 12.04 17.46 20.64
CA SER A 232 12.99 16.36 20.64
C SER A 232 13.94 16.54 19.44
N SER A 233 15.22 16.76 19.70
CA SER A 233 16.25 16.73 18.65
C SER A 233 16.39 15.30 18.12
N THR A 234 15.79 15.02 16.97
CA THR A 234 15.94 13.76 16.21
C THR A 234 17.24 13.72 15.38
N SER A 235 18.08 14.75 15.48
CA SER A 235 19.37 14.85 14.81
C SER A 235 20.49 14.13 15.54
N ALA A 236 20.23 13.52 16.70
CA ALA A 236 21.11 12.49 17.22
C ALA A 236 21.05 11.29 16.26
N PRO A 237 22.17 10.90 15.62
CA PRO A 237 22.18 9.73 14.76
C PRO A 237 21.65 8.52 15.55
N LEU A 238 20.74 7.75 14.94
CA LEU A 238 20.57 6.36 15.34
C LEU A 238 21.96 5.74 15.36
N PRO A 239 22.35 4.96 16.38
CA PRO A 239 23.64 4.28 16.35
C PRO A 239 23.71 3.42 15.08
N GLU A 240 24.43 3.90 14.07
CA GLU A 240 24.74 3.15 12.87
C GLU A 240 25.80 2.11 13.27
N GLY A 241 25.47 0.83 13.13
CA GLY A 241 26.46 -0.22 13.33
C GLY A 241 25.91 -1.64 13.38
N LEU A 242 26.23 -2.41 12.33
CA LEU A 242 26.67 -3.79 12.51
C LEU A 242 27.92 -3.76 13.42
N VAL A 243 27.95 -4.64 14.42
CA VAL A 243 29.05 -4.72 15.40
C VAL A 243 30.39 -4.95 14.71
N GLY A 244 31.22 -3.91 14.70
CA GLY A 244 32.65 -3.95 14.41
C GLY A 244 33.35 -2.85 15.22
N TRP A 245 34.35 -3.23 16.02
CA TRP A 245 35.15 -2.32 16.86
C TRP A 245 35.92 -1.26 16.05
N PRO A 246 36.19 -0.06 16.60
CA PRO A 246 37.02 0.95 15.93
C PRO A 246 38.50 0.84 16.35
N PRO A 247 39.43 1.26 15.49
CA PRO A 247 40.68 1.87 15.94
C PRO A 247 40.73 3.36 15.58
N SER A 248 41.07 4.15 16.60
CA SER A 248 41.90 5.36 16.62
C SER A 248 41.65 6.53 15.65
N VAL A 249 41.41 7.69 16.27
CA VAL A 249 41.26 9.04 15.72
C VAL A 249 42.58 9.63 15.20
N GLY A 250 42.51 10.38 14.10
CA GLY A 250 43.50 11.38 13.68
C GLY A 250 42.79 12.61 13.07
N PRO A 251 43.34 13.84 13.16
CA PRO A 251 42.60 15.08 12.99
C PRO A 251 42.48 15.56 11.53
N GLU A 252 41.34 16.17 11.21
CA GLU A 252 41.00 16.76 9.90
C GLU A 252 41.33 18.28 9.87
N PRO A 253 41.81 18.85 8.75
CA PRO A 253 42.09 20.28 8.60
C PRO A 253 40.90 21.08 8.00
N PRO A 254 40.91 22.43 8.07
CA PRO A 254 39.73 23.26 7.85
C PRO A 254 39.48 23.67 6.39
N ASN A 255 38.20 23.89 6.05
CA ASN A 255 37.74 24.41 4.76
C ASN A 255 37.90 25.94 4.62
N PRO A 256 38.15 26.46 3.40
CA PRO A 256 38.15 27.90 3.09
C PRO A 256 36.79 28.44 2.61
N PRO A 257 36.61 29.78 2.52
CA PRO A 257 35.30 30.44 2.52
C PRO A 257 34.71 30.76 1.13
N ASN A 258 33.38 30.99 1.16
CA ASN A 258 32.50 31.44 0.08
C ASN A 258 32.77 32.89 -0.37
N THR A 259 32.60 33.14 -1.68
CA THR A 259 32.41 34.48 -2.28
C THR A 259 31.35 34.46 -3.39
N ALA A 260 30.22 35.17 -3.15
CA ALA A 260 29.45 36.12 -3.99
C ALA A 260 29.19 35.88 -5.52
N PRO A 261 28.34 36.67 -6.23
CA PRO A 261 27.11 37.41 -5.88
C PRO A 261 25.94 37.20 -6.89
N SER A 262 24.80 37.84 -6.59
CA SER A 262 23.57 37.98 -7.41
C SER A 262 23.74 38.69 -8.77
N PRO A 263 22.72 38.61 -9.65
CA PRO A 263 22.28 39.85 -10.31
C PRO A 263 20.75 40.04 -10.47
N SER A 264 20.39 41.31 -10.21
CA SER A 264 19.50 42.22 -10.96
C SER A 264 18.04 41.87 -11.32
N ARG A 265 17.16 42.68 -10.72
CA ARG A 265 15.82 43.06 -11.18
C ARG A 265 15.85 43.83 -12.51
N ARG A 266 14.79 43.67 -13.32
CA ARG A 266 14.22 44.70 -14.23
C ARG A 266 12.71 44.42 -14.50
N PRO A 267 11.93 45.39 -15.03
CA PRO A 267 10.72 45.86 -14.37
C PRO A 267 9.38 45.50 -15.06
N ARG A 268 8.30 45.66 -14.29
CA ARG A 268 6.88 45.53 -14.67
C ARG A 268 6.45 46.58 -15.71
N ARG A 269 5.58 46.17 -16.64
CA ARG A 269 4.74 47.05 -17.49
C ARG A 269 3.27 47.02 -17.01
N PRO A 270 2.51 48.11 -17.23
CA PRO A 270 1.17 48.29 -16.67
C PRO A 270 0.07 47.66 -17.54
N GLN A 271 -0.98 47.15 -16.88
CA GLN A 271 -2.21 46.66 -17.49
C GLN A 271 -3.21 47.80 -17.67
N THR A 272 -3.82 47.88 -18.85
CA THR A 272 -4.99 48.69 -19.17
C THR A 272 -6.25 47.86 -19.00
N THR A 273 -7.23 48.41 -18.28
CA THR A 273 -8.56 47.82 -18.06
C THR A 273 -9.58 48.40 -19.04
N SER A 274 -10.42 47.55 -19.62
CA SER A 274 -11.73 47.91 -20.17
C SER A 274 -12.64 46.67 -20.18
N PRO A 275 -13.96 46.83 -19.96
CA PRO A 275 -14.83 45.74 -19.51
C PRO A 275 -15.55 45.07 -20.68
N THR A 276 -15.48 43.74 -20.75
CA THR A 276 -16.32 42.92 -21.62
C THR A 276 -17.10 41.93 -20.76
N THR A 277 -18.43 42.03 -20.86
CA THR A 277 -19.43 41.09 -20.34
C THR A 277 -19.08 39.65 -20.71
N ARG A 278 -18.85 38.80 -19.69
CA ARG A 278 -18.64 37.36 -19.86
C ARG A 278 -19.92 36.57 -19.57
N PRO A 279 -20.23 35.54 -20.36
CA PRO A 279 -21.25 34.55 -20.05
C PRO A 279 -20.83 33.69 -18.85
N VAL A 280 -21.83 33.12 -18.17
CA VAL A 280 -21.67 32.20 -17.04
C VAL A 280 -20.72 31.07 -17.42
N PRO A 281 -19.63 30.82 -16.66
CA PRO A 281 -18.71 29.74 -16.96
C PRO A 281 -19.37 28.39 -16.62
N PRO A 282 -19.12 27.33 -17.41
CA PRO A 282 -19.43 25.98 -16.96
C PRO A 282 -18.69 25.68 -15.66
N ALA A 283 -19.28 24.81 -14.83
CA ALA A 283 -18.68 24.33 -13.59
C ALA A 283 -17.21 23.92 -13.82
N PRO A 284 -16.30 24.19 -12.87
CA PRO A 284 -14.89 23.90 -13.06
C PRO A 284 -14.72 22.41 -13.34
N GLN A 285 -14.28 22.08 -14.56
CA GLN A 285 -13.62 20.81 -14.83
C GLN A 285 -12.44 20.71 -13.86
N ARG A 286 -12.65 20.05 -12.72
CA ARG A 286 -11.58 19.79 -11.76
C ARG A 286 -10.58 18.91 -12.49
N ASN A 287 -9.35 19.41 -12.62
CA ASN A 287 -8.21 18.75 -13.26
C ASN A 287 -7.82 17.48 -12.49
N CYS A 288 -8.60 16.41 -12.62
CA CYS A 288 -8.22 15.07 -12.15
C CYS A 288 -7.36 14.32 -13.19
N SER A 289 -7.10 14.93 -14.36
CA SER A 289 -6.14 14.45 -15.38
C SER A 289 -4.70 14.29 -14.86
N ALA A 290 -4.40 14.78 -13.65
CA ALA A 290 -3.11 14.60 -12.98
C ALA A 290 -2.96 13.28 -12.20
N HIS A 291 -4.02 12.48 -12.03
CA HIS A 291 -4.00 11.28 -11.20
C HIS A 291 -4.19 10.02 -12.02
N ILE A 292 -3.29 9.05 -11.83
CA ILE A 292 -3.39 7.72 -12.45
C ILE A 292 -4.25 6.75 -11.62
N ARG A 293 -4.62 7.13 -10.40
CA ARG A 293 -5.43 6.34 -9.47
C ARG A 293 -6.81 6.95 -9.34
N HIS A 294 -7.76 6.16 -8.83
CA HIS A 294 -9.05 6.72 -8.44
C HIS A 294 -8.87 7.78 -7.35
N CYS A 295 -9.75 8.77 -7.33
CA CYS A 295 -9.83 9.74 -6.25
C CYS A 295 -11.29 10.02 -5.91
N SER A 296 -11.57 10.17 -4.61
CA SER A 296 -12.89 10.49 -4.11
C SER A 296 -12.86 11.89 -3.50
N THR A 297 -13.83 12.74 -3.86
CA THR A 297 -13.96 14.08 -3.27
C THR A 297 -15.41 14.34 -2.89
N LEU A 298 -15.64 14.84 -1.67
CA LEU A 298 -16.97 15.28 -1.25
C LEU A 298 -17.09 16.78 -1.55
N ALA A 299 -18.10 17.16 -2.35
CA ALA A 299 -18.40 18.55 -2.65
C ALA A 299 -19.92 18.75 -2.70
N ASP A 300 -20.43 19.77 -2.02
CA ASP A 300 -21.86 20.13 -2.01
C ASP A 300 -22.80 18.95 -1.65
N GLY A 301 -22.35 18.06 -0.76
CA GLY A 301 -23.09 16.86 -0.34
C GLY A 301 -23.03 15.70 -1.35
N VAL A 302 -22.25 15.83 -2.42
CA VAL A 302 -22.06 14.80 -3.46
C VAL A 302 -20.67 14.21 -3.36
N LEU A 303 -20.59 12.87 -3.27
CA LEU A 303 -19.34 12.14 -3.38
C LEU A 303 -18.99 11.93 -4.86
N HIS A 304 -17.99 12.67 -5.34
CA HIS A 304 -17.44 12.47 -6.67
C HIS A 304 -16.33 11.42 -6.62
N CYS A 305 -16.55 10.26 -7.23
CA CYS A 305 -15.52 9.24 -7.44
C CYS A 305 -15.03 9.30 -8.88
N VAL A 306 -13.77 9.73 -9.08
CA VAL A 306 -13.12 9.76 -10.40
C VAL A 306 -12.22 8.55 -10.52
N VAL A 307 -12.32 7.83 -11.63
CA VAL A 307 -11.58 6.57 -11.86
C VAL A 307 -10.88 6.60 -13.22
N PRO A 308 -9.87 5.73 -13.46
CA PRO A 308 -9.33 5.49 -14.80
C PRO A 308 -10.45 5.23 -15.83
N PRO A 309 -10.37 5.81 -17.04
CA PRO A 309 -11.49 5.88 -17.98
C PRO A 309 -11.68 4.58 -18.78
N GLY A 310 -11.90 3.47 -18.08
CA GLY A 310 -12.36 2.19 -18.65
C GLY A 310 -13.85 2.01 -18.43
N GLN A 311 -14.56 1.44 -19.40
CA GLN A 311 -15.99 1.13 -19.25
C GLN A 311 -16.23 0.17 -18.09
N ASP A 312 -15.46 -0.92 -18.06
CA ASP A 312 -15.61 -1.96 -17.04
C ASP A 312 -15.09 -1.47 -15.68
N TYR A 313 -14.05 -0.63 -15.70
CA TYR A 313 -13.54 0.04 -14.49
C TYR A 313 -14.60 0.97 -13.87
N THR A 314 -15.27 1.76 -14.70
CA THR A 314 -16.34 2.67 -14.27
C THR A 314 -17.54 1.89 -13.72
N HIS A 315 -17.95 0.82 -14.42
CA HIS A 315 -19.00 -0.10 -13.96
C HIS A 315 -18.65 -0.72 -12.61
N HIS A 316 -17.42 -1.25 -12.46
CA HIS A 316 -16.96 -1.85 -11.21
C HIS A 316 -17.07 -0.90 -10.02
N TYR A 317 -16.64 0.36 -10.15
CA TYR A 317 -16.73 1.32 -9.06
C TYR A 317 -18.16 1.78 -8.78
N ALA A 318 -19.02 1.88 -9.79
CA ALA A 318 -20.43 2.18 -9.59
C ALA A 318 -21.12 1.08 -8.76
N GLU A 319 -20.93 -0.19 -9.14
CA GLU A 319 -21.45 -1.35 -8.40
C GLU A 319 -20.85 -1.43 -7.00
N PHE A 320 -19.55 -1.14 -6.85
CA PHE A 320 -18.87 -1.15 -5.55
C PHE A 320 -19.45 -0.10 -4.60
N LEU A 321 -19.66 1.13 -5.08
CA LEU A 321 -20.30 2.18 -4.31
C LEU A 321 -21.76 1.83 -3.99
N GLY A 322 -22.48 1.23 -4.94
CA GLY A 322 -23.87 0.78 -4.74
C GLY A 322 -23.97 -0.26 -3.63
N ALA A 323 -23.12 -1.28 -3.69
CA ALA A 323 -23.02 -2.30 -2.65
C ALA A 323 -22.63 -1.69 -1.30
N ALA A 324 -21.66 -0.77 -1.26
CA ALA A 324 -21.25 -0.11 -0.03
C ALA A 324 -22.38 0.72 0.60
N CYS A 325 -23.14 1.45 -0.21
CA CYS A 325 -24.29 2.23 0.26
C CYS A 325 -25.40 1.31 0.80
N ALA A 326 -25.71 0.23 0.08
CA ALA A 326 -26.70 -0.76 0.51
C ALA A 326 -26.30 -1.44 1.84
N MET A 327 -25.02 -1.77 2.03
CA MET A 327 -24.52 -2.37 3.28
C MET A 327 -24.52 -1.40 4.47
N THR A 328 -24.57 -0.10 4.22
CA THR A 328 -24.50 0.95 5.25
C THR A 328 -25.82 1.67 5.47
N ASP A 329 -26.90 1.17 4.85
CA ASP A 329 -28.23 1.80 4.84
C ASP A 329 -28.18 3.29 4.43
N LEU A 330 -27.21 3.65 3.58
CA LEU A 330 -27.07 5.00 3.06
C LEU A 330 -27.89 5.14 1.77
N PRO A 331 -28.92 6.00 1.75
CA PRO A 331 -29.66 6.28 0.53
C PRO A 331 -28.82 7.17 -0.37
N ALA A 332 -28.05 6.55 -1.27
CA ALA A 332 -27.25 7.27 -2.27
C ALA A 332 -27.79 6.98 -3.67
N GLU A 333 -28.06 8.04 -4.42
CA GLU A 333 -28.27 7.95 -5.87
C GLU A 333 -26.90 7.96 -6.56
N ILE A 334 -26.62 6.93 -7.34
CA ILE A 334 -25.35 6.80 -8.07
C ILE A 334 -25.57 7.16 -9.52
N THR A 335 -24.97 8.26 -9.94
CA THR A 335 -24.92 8.68 -11.35
C THR A 335 -23.56 8.36 -11.94
N VAL A 336 -23.54 7.76 -13.13
CA VAL A 336 -22.31 7.32 -13.80
C VAL A 336 -22.09 8.12 -15.08
N GLU A 337 -20.91 8.73 -15.21
CA GLU A 337 -20.43 9.31 -16.47
C GLU A 337 -19.51 8.30 -17.14
N HIS A 338 -19.97 7.70 -18.24
CA HIS A 338 -19.19 6.70 -18.97
C HIS A 338 -18.08 7.36 -19.82
N PRO A 339 -16.89 6.74 -19.91
CA PRO A 339 -15.83 7.26 -20.76
C PRO A 339 -16.24 7.21 -22.24
N VAL A 340 -15.76 8.18 -23.03
CA VAL A 340 -16.00 8.15 -24.48
C VAL A 340 -15.08 7.14 -25.17
N PRO A 341 -15.46 6.58 -26.33
CA PRO A 341 -14.61 5.62 -27.06
C PRO A 341 -13.19 6.16 -27.31
N GLY A 342 -12.17 5.33 -27.02
CA GLY A 342 -10.76 5.67 -27.19
C GLY A 342 -10.13 6.46 -26.03
N GLN A 343 -10.92 6.91 -25.05
CA GLN A 343 -10.39 7.63 -23.87
C GLN A 343 -9.51 6.73 -22.99
N GLY A 344 -9.87 5.44 -22.83
CA GLY A 344 -9.06 4.45 -22.12
C GLY A 344 -7.67 4.28 -22.74
N LEU A 345 -7.60 4.04 -24.05
CA LEU A 345 -6.34 3.96 -24.79
C LEU A 345 -5.51 5.24 -24.67
N ALA A 346 -6.13 6.42 -24.82
CA ALA A 346 -5.42 7.68 -24.66
C ALA A 346 -4.85 7.87 -23.24
N PHE A 347 -5.61 7.46 -22.21
CA PHE A 347 -5.16 7.47 -20.82
C PHE A 347 -3.98 6.53 -20.60
N VAL A 348 -4.10 5.28 -21.03
CA VAL A 348 -3.02 4.28 -20.94
C VAL A 348 -1.78 4.76 -21.68
N ASP A 349 -1.93 5.24 -22.91
CA ASP A 349 -0.83 5.75 -23.74
C ASP A 349 -0.12 6.93 -23.04
N HIS A 350 -0.87 7.86 -22.45
CA HIS A 350 -0.31 8.96 -21.67
C HIS A 350 0.57 8.45 -20.50
N TRP A 351 0.06 7.47 -19.75
CA TRP A 351 0.70 6.95 -18.54
C TRP A 351 1.65 5.77 -18.75
N LEU A 352 1.76 5.21 -19.95
CA LEU A 352 2.75 4.18 -20.28
C LEU A 352 4.15 4.78 -20.53
N PRO A 353 5.24 4.22 -19.95
CA PRO A 353 6.60 4.72 -20.15
C PRO A 353 6.99 4.86 -21.62
N ARG A 354 7.42 6.07 -22.02
CA ARG A 354 7.82 6.37 -23.40
C ARG A 354 9.14 5.70 -23.79
N ASN A 355 9.97 5.38 -22.80
CA ASN A 355 11.29 4.79 -22.94
C ASN A 355 11.29 3.29 -22.61
N LEU A 356 10.14 2.61 -22.73
CA LEU A 356 10.12 1.15 -22.59
C LEU A 356 10.99 0.52 -23.68
N PRO A 357 11.94 -0.36 -23.32
CA PRO A 357 12.68 -1.15 -24.30
C PRO A 357 11.76 -2.11 -25.05
N ALA A 358 12.11 -2.41 -26.31
CA ALA A 358 11.46 -3.45 -27.09
C ALA A 358 11.93 -4.84 -26.63
N HIS A 359 11.00 -5.78 -26.50
CA HIS A 359 11.24 -7.12 -25.99
C HIS A 359 10.45 -8.18 -26.75
N ASP A 360 10.94 -9.42 -26.75
CA ASP A 360 10.26 -10.52 -27.43
C ASP A 360 8.89 -10.82 -26.79
N LEU A 361 8.82 -10.67 -25.45
CA LEU A 361 7.64 -10.94 -24.64
C LEU A 361 7.39 -9.83 -23.60
N ALA A 362 6.19 -9.27 -23.56
CA ALA A 362 5.71 -8.48 -22.43
C ALA A 362 4.95 -9.38 -21.46
N ILE A 363 5.45 -9.49 -20.23
CA ILE A 363 4.80 -10.18 -19.13
C ILE A 363 4.10 -9.14 -18.25
N LEU A 364 2.78 -9.25 -18.13
CA LEU A 364 1.91 -8.29 -17.43
C LEU A 364 1.32 -8.90 -16.15
N GLY A 365 0.89 -8.04 -15.22
CA GLY A 365 0.10 -8.44 -14.04
C GLY A 365 0.95 -8.68 -12.79
N TYR A 366 0.80 -9.86 -12.18
CA TYR A 366 1.45 -10.27 -10.95
C TYR A 366 2.91 -10.70 -11.18
N VAL A 367 3.73 -9.74 -11.62
CA VAL A 367 5.10 -9.98 -12.13
C VAL A 367 6.22 -9.71 -11.14
N GLU A 368 5.95 -8.98 -10.05
CA GLU A 368 6.93 -8.65 -9.02
C GLU A 368 7.68 -9.87 -8.47
N PRO A 369 7.02 -10.99 -8.12
CA PRO A 369 7.70 -12.11 -7.48
C PRO A 369 8.38 -13.09 -8.45
N LEU A 370 8.14 -12.96 -9.76
CA LEU A 370 8.71 -13.86 -10.77
C LEU A 370 10.22 -13.63 -10.94
N LEU A 371 11.00 -14.53 -11.52
CA LEU A 371 12.35 -14.30 -12.05
C LEU A 371 13.30 -13.48 -11.13
N THR A 372 13.19 -13.66 -9.81
CA THR A 372 13.97 -12.91 -8.81
C THR A 372 15.34 -13.55 -8.55
N ARG A 373 15.58 -14.76 -9.08
CA ARG A 373 16.82 -15.52 -8.88
C ARG A 373 17.80 -15.27 -10.01
N ALA A 374 19.08 -15.14 -9.67
CA ALA A 374 20.17 -15.12 -10.64
C ALA A 374 20.17 -16.41 -11.48
N PRO A 375 20.56 -16.37 -12.77
CA PRO A 375 21.14 -15.24 -13.51
C PRO A 375 20.11 -14.34 -14.22
N ALA A 376 18.81 -14.49 -13.93
CA ALA A 376 17.73 -14.02 -14.82
C ALA A 376 17.56 -12.49 -14.96
N SER A 377 18.05 -11.65 -14.03
CA SER A 377 17.90 -10.18 -14.11
C SER A 377 18.71 -9.39 -13.07
N SER A 378 18.83 -8.06 -13.29
CA SER A 378 19.06 -7.10 -12.19
C SER A 378 17.83 -7.07 -11.29
N THR A 379 18.03 -7.03 -9.98
CA THR A 379 16.92 -6.94 -9.00
C THR A 379 16.20 -5.59 -9.01
N ASP A 380 16.74 -4.61 -9.73
CA ASP A 380 16.28 -3.23 -9.64
C ASP A 380 15.11 -2.99 -10.60
N TRP A 381 14.00 -2.52 -10.01
CA TRP A 381 12.84 -2.07 -10.74
C TRP A 381 13.02 -0.60 -11.15
N ASN A 382 12.68 -0.29 -12.39
CA ASN A 382 12.45 1.07 -12.84
C ASN A 382 11.03 1.46 -12.47
N HIS A 383 10.84 2.71 -12.05
CA HIS A 383 9.53 3.20 -11.63
C HIS A 383 9.21 4.54 -12.27
N ARG A 384 7.93 4.72 -12.56
CA ARG A 384 7.31 6.03 -12.76
C ARG A 384 5.91 5.99 -12.16
N PRO A 385 5.29 7.14 -11.84
CA PRO A 385 3.93 7.15 -11.32
C PRO A 385 3.03 6.26 -12.18
N GLY A 386 2.45 5.23 -11.56
CA GLY A 386 1.59 4.28 -12.23
C GLY A 386 2.17 2.96 -12.71
N PHE A 387 3.47 2.91 -13.03
CA PHE A 387 4.07 1.72 -13.65
C PHE A 387 5.45 1.44 -13.06
N GLY A 388 5.69 0.16 -12.77
CA GLY A 388 7.01 -0.38 -12.48
C GLY A 388 7.41 -1.36 -13.58
N TRP A 389 8.67 -1.35 -14.00
CA TRP A 389 9.14 -2.35 -14.96
C TRP A 389 10.58 -2.78 -14.72
N ARG A 390 10.87 -3.98 -15.17
CA ARG A 390 12.23 -4.49 -15.30
C ARG A 390 12.35 -5.40 -16.51
N THR A 391 13.58 -5.66 -16.90
CA THR A 391 13.89 -6.55 -18.01
C THR A 391 14.52 -7.83 -17.48
N ALA A 392 14.21 -8.95 -18.12
CA ALA A 392 14.79 -10.24 -17.81
C ALA A 392 15.19 -10.97 -19.10
N ARG A 393 16.16 -11.86 -19.00
CA ARG A 393 16.51 -12.77 -20.08
C ARG A 393 16.14 -14.19 -19.66
N ILE A 394 15.32 -14.85 -20.46
CA ILE A 394 14.84 -16.21 -20.22
C ILE A 394 15.24 -17.03 -21.46
N GLY A 395 16.25 -17.88 -21.32
CA GLY A 395 16.84 -18.59 -22.46
C GLY A 395 17.34 -17.62 -23.53
N ARG A 396 16.79 -17.73 -24.74
CA ARG A 396 17.13 -16.85 -25.87
C ARG A 396 16.28 -15.57 -25.94
N SER A 397 15.17 -15.55 -25.23
CA SER A 397 14.17 -14.48 -25.29
C SER A 397 14.45 -13.39 -24.25
N THR A 398 14.07 -12.17 -24.59
CA THR A 398 14.05 -11.01 -23.69
C THR A 398 12.62 -10.72 -23.27
N ALA A 399 12.42 -10.49 -21.97
CA ALA A 399 11.11 -10.26 -21.37
C ALA A 399 11.06 -8.88 -20.70
N LEU A 400 10.00 -8.13 -21.00
CA LEU A 400 9.59 -6.95 -20.23
C LEU A 400 8.61 -7.38 -19.15
N LEU A 401 8.98 -7.24 -17.89
CA LEU A 401 8.06 -7.44 -16.76
C LEU A 401 7.48 -6.09 -16.41
N LEU A 402 6.18 -5.89 -16.67
CA LEU A 402 5.49 -4.62 -16.45
C LEU A 402 4.41 -4.80 -15.39
N GLY A 403 4.67 -4.20 -14.23
CA GLY A 403 3.71 -4.03 -13.15
C GLY A 403 3.04 -2.67 -13.23
N CYS A 404 1.82 -2.60 -12.69
CA CYS A 404 1.02 -1.40 -12.67
C CYS A 404 0.61 -1.10 -11.22
N GLU A 405 0.72 0.15 -10.81
CA GLU A 405 0.33 0.59 -9.45
C GLU A 405 -1.18 0.75 -9.30
N PHE A 406 -1.88 0.96 -10.42
CA PHE A 406 -3.34 0.89 -10.48
C PHE A 406 -3.74 -0.45 -11.11
N SER A 407 -4.85 -1.03 -10.68
CA SER A 407 -5.41 -2.21 -11.38
C SER A 407 -5.80 -1.79 -12.80
N PHE A 408 -5.32 -2.43 -13.86
CA PHE A 408 -5.89 -2.24 -15.21
C PHE A 408 -7.09 -3.18 -15.34
N TRP A 409 -8.23 -2.77 -14.80
CA TRP A 409 -9.44 -3.58 -14.78
C TRP A 409 -10.12 -3.59 -16.15
N GLY A 410 -10.62 -4.76 -16.55
CA GLY A 410 -11.49 -4.89 -17.73
C GLY A 410 -10.87 -4.37 -19.03
N ASP A 411 -11.61 -3.55 -19.76
CA ASP A 411 -11.18 -2.98 -21.04
C ASP A 411 -9.86 -2.20 -21.03
N LEU A 412 -9.46 -1.59 -19.90
CA LEU A 412 -8.14 -0.96 -19.79
C LEU A 412 -6.98 -1.94 -19.93
N ALA A 413 -7.19 -3.22 -19.60
CA ALA A 413 -6.22 -4.29 -19.82
C ALA A 413 -5.96 -4.50 -21.32
N GLY A 414 -7.02 -4.45 -22.13
CA GLY A 414 -6.93 -4.50 -23.60
C GLY A 414 -6.21 -3.26 -24.16
N ASP A 415 -6.56 -2.07 -23.68
CA ASP A 415 -5.90 -0.82 -24.07
C ASP A 415 -4.39 -0.81 -23.78
N LEU A 416 -3.97 -1.40 -22.65
CA LEU A 416 -2.55 -1.60 -22.32
C LEU A 416 -1.84 -2.48 -23.33
N VAL A 417 -2.44 -3.61 -23.70
CA VAL A 417 -1.90 -4.51 -24.73
C VAL A 417 -1.81 -3.79 -26.07
N THR A 418 -2.86 -3.09 -26.49
CA THR A 418 -2.87 -2.31 -27.72
C THR A 418 -1.76 -1.25 -27.74
N ALA A 419 -1.56 -0.50 -26.65
CA ALA A 419 -0.52 0.52 -26.55
C ALA A 419 0.89 -0.08 -26.63
N LEU A 420 1.16 -1.19 -25.94
CA LEU A 420 2.45 -1.87 -25.97
C LEU A 420 2.81 -2.38 -27.38
N ILE A 421 1.85 -3.00 -28.07
CA ILE A 421 2.04 -3.53 -29.43
C ILE A 421 2.22 -2.39 -30.42
N THR A 422 1.36 -1.37 -30.38
CA THR A 422 1.39 -0.24 -31.33
C THR A 422 2.68 0.56 -31.24
N ARG A 423 3.27 0.66 -30.03
CA ARG A 423 4.56 1.31 -29.81
C ARG A 423 5.77 0.42 -30.13
N GLY A 424 5.56 -0.82 -30.54
CA GLY A 424 6.63 -1.76 -30.87
C GLY A 424 7.43 -2.23 -29.64
N HIS A 425 6.84 -2.19 -28.44
CA HIS A 425 7.51 -2.64 -27.22
C HIS A 425 7.50 -4.16 -27.09
N THR A 426 6.63 -4.87 -27.82
CA THR A 426 6.60 -6.32 -27.77
C THR A 426 6.09 -7.02 -29.03
N SER A 427 6.56 -8.25 -29.24
CA SER A 427 6.06 -9.20 -30.24
C SER A 427 5.22 -10.34 -29.65
N GLY A 428 4.95 -10.34 -28.35
CA GLY A 428 4.14 -11.35 -27.69
C GLY A 428 3.70 -10.91 -26.30
N VAL A 429 2.55 -11.37 -25.83
CA VAL A 429 2.01 -10.98 -24.52
C VAL A 429 1.76 -12.23 -23.68
N LEU A 430 2.24 -12.20 -22.44
CA LEU A 430 1.88 -13.18 -21.42
C LEU A 430 1.26 -12.46 -20.23
N TYR A 431 0.04 -12.83 -19.87
CA TYR A 431 -0.60 -12.31 -18.67
C TYR A 431 -0.45 -13.28 -17.49
N VAL A 432 0.18 -12.82 -16.42
CA VAL A 432 0.31 -13.57 -15.17
C VAL A 432 -0.53 -12.89 -14.11
N GLY A 433 -1.44 -13.62 -13.48
CA GLY A 433 -2.42 -12.98 -12.62
C GLY A 433 -3.14 -13.93 -11.70
N LYS A 434 -4.30 -13.48 -11.25
CA LYS A 434 -5.18 -14.15 -10.31
C LYS A 434 -6.57 -14.21 -10.92
N LEU A 435 -7.33 -15.26 -10.63
CA LEU A 435 -8.71 -15.37 -11.11
C LEU A 435 -9.58 -16.22 -10.18
N GLY A 436 -10.89 -16.25 -10.46
CA GLY A 436 -11.88 -17.09 -9.79
C GLY A 436 -12.07 -18.43 -10.48
N GLY A 437 -12.06 -19.52 -9.70
CA GLY A 437 -12.45 -20.85 -10.17
C GLY A 437 -13.97 -21.06 -10.12
N LEU A 438 -14.51 -21.79 -11.10
CA LEU A 438 -15.93 -22.18 -11.15
C LEU A 438 -16.15 -23.68 -10.91
N GLN A 439 -15.06 -24.46 -10.89
CA GLN A 439 -15.10 -25.90 -10.65
C GLN A 439 -14.67 -26.19 -9.21
N SER A 440 -15.47 -26.95 -8.47
CA SER A 440 -15.28 -27.18 -7.02
C SER A 440 -13.97 -27.88 -6.65
N ASP A 441 -13.32 -28.52 -7.61
CA ASP A 441 -12.02 -29.19 -7.46
C ASP A 441 -10.82 -28.24 -7.59
N MET A 442 -11.03 -26.98 -8.00
CA MET A 442 -9.98 -25.97 -8.09
C MET A 442 -9.70 -25.30 -6.74
N GLU A 443 -8.93 -25.98 -5.89
CA GLU A 443 -8.57 -25.42 -4.57
C GLU A 443 -7.73 -24.12 -4.70
N PRO A 444 -8.16 -23.02 -4.07
CA PRO A 444 -7.47 -21.74 -4.15
C PRO A 444 -5.99 -21.78 -3.73
N ASN A 445 -5.17 -21.04 -4.47
CA ASN A 445 -3.74 -20.87 -4.34
C ASN A 445 -2.91 -22.14 -4.54
N THR A 446 -3.52 -23.23 -5.04
CA THR A 446 -2.83 -24.49 -5.34
C THR A 446 -2.77 -24.82 -6.83
N VAL A 447 -3.62 -24.18 -7.64
CA VAL A 447 -3.80 -24.46 -9.06
C VAL A 447 -3.33 -23.26 -9.90
N VAL A 448 -2.52 -23.55 -10.91
CA VAL A 448 -2.22 -22.66 -12.05
C VAL A 448 -3.07 -23.10 -13.23
N VAL A 449 -3.70 -22.15 -13.90
CA VAL A 449 -4.58 -22.41 -15.04
C VAL A 449 -4.14 -21.65 -16.29
N THR A 450 -4.40 -22.25 -17.44
CA THR A 450 -4.21 -21.64 -18.77
C THR A 450 -5.16 -22.26 -19.78
N GLY A 451 -5.42 -21.54 -20.86
CA GLY A 451 -6.34 -21.95 -21.93
C GLY A 451 -6.12 -21.10 -23.18
N THR A 452 -6.89 -21.40 -24.22
CA THR A 452 -6.76 -20.79 -25.55
C THR A 452 -8.07 -20.19 -26.06
N THR A 453 -9.08 -20.09 -25.18
CA THR A 453 -10.41 -19.61 -25.49
C THR A 453 -10.98 -18.79 -24.34
N THR A 454 -11.63 -17.69 -24.66
CA THR A 454 -12.35 -16.84 -23.71
C THR A 454 -13.66 -16.33 -24.32
N GLN A 455 -14.65 -16.03 -23.49
CA GLN A 455 -15.80 -15.20 -23.90
C GLN A 455 -15.65 -13.80 -23.30
N VAL A 456 -15.70 -12.76 -24.14
CA VAL A 456 -15.65 -11.35 -23.73
C VAL A 456 -16.74 -10.57 -24.45
N LYS A 457 -17.54 -9.80 -23.70
CA LYS A 457 -18.70 -9.06 -24.25
C LYS A 457 -19.64 -9.95 -25.10
N GLY A 458 -19.84 -11.19 -24.66
CA GLY A 458 -20.66 -12.18 -25.36
C GLY A 458 -20.00 -12.82 -26.60
N HIS A 459 -18.81 -12.38 -27.00
CA HIS A 459 -18.08 -12.89 -28.15
C HIS A 459 -17.00 -13.89 -27.74
N SER A 460 -16.87 -14.98 -28.48
CA SER A 460 -15.78 -15.94 -28.29
C SER A 460 -14.52 -15.46 -28.99
N VAL A 461 -13.40 -15.45 -28.26
CA VAL A 461 -12.05 -15.20 -28.78
C VAL A 461 -11.23 -16.44 -28.55
N SER A 462 -10.50 -16.89 -29.58
CA SER A 462 -9.62 -18.05 -29.52
C SER A 462 -8.27 -17.74 -30.14
N TRP A 463 -7.20 -18.32 -29.59
CA TRP A 463 -5.84 -18.13 -30.08
C TRP A 463 -5.05 -19.44 -30.01
N LYS A 464 -3.82 -19.42 -30.54
CA LYS A 464 -2.88 -20.53 -30.41
C LYS A 464 -1.87 -20.20 -29.32
N SER A 465 -1.74 -21.08 -28.33
CA SER A 465 -0.73 -20.92 -27.28
C SER A 465 0.68 -21.11 -27.82
N ALA A 466 1.63 -20.31 -27.34
CA ALA A 466 3.06 -20.43 -27.58
C ALA A 466 3.79 -21.12 -26.40
N LEU A 467 3.09 -21.49 -25.33
CA LEU A 467 3.69 -22.12 -24.15
C LEU A 467 3.97 -23.62 -24.38
N ASP A 468 5.15 -24.06 -23.94
CA ASP A 468 5.46 -25.49 -23.77
C ASP A 468 4.89 -25.97 -22.43
N LEU A 469 3.68 -26.53 -22.49
CA LEU A 469 2.92 -26.97 -21.33
C LEU A 469 3.18 -28.44 -21.01
N ASP A 470 3.50 -28.73 -19.75
CA ASP A 470 3.64 -30.08 -19.24
C ASP A 470 2.37 -30.53 -18.49
N PRO A 471 1.55 -31.42 -19.06
CA PRO A 471 0.34 -31.88 -18.40
C PRO A 471 0.63 -32.69 -17.13
N THR A 472 1.89 -33.12 -16.90
CA THR A 472 2.30 -33.84 -15.69
C THR A 472 2.68 -32.90 -14.54
N LEU A 473 2.81 -31.59 -14.79
CA LEU A 473 3.17 -30.62 -13.75
C LEU A 473 2.05 -30.54 -12.70
N PRO A 474 2.31 -30.91 -11.43
CA PRO A 474 1.25 -30.99 -10.43
C PRO A 474 0.58 -29.63 -10.20
N GLY A 475 -0.74 -29.59 -10.27
CA GLY A 475 -1.51 -28.35 -10.07
C GLY A 475 -1.52 -27.41 -11.27
N LEU A 476 -1.06 -27.82 -12.45
CA LEU A 476 -1.34 -27.12 -13.70
C LEU A 476 -2.63 -27.69 -14.33
N ARG A 477 -3.59 -26.82 -14.67
CA ARG A 477 -4.76 -27.18 -15.49
C ARG A 477 -4.71 -26.43 -16.82
N THR A 478 -4.71 -27.15 -17.93
CA THR A 478 -4.64 -26.58 -19.28
C THR A 478 -5.98 -26.73 -19.99
N GLY A 479 -6.18 -25.97 -21.06
CA GLY A 479 -7.40 -26.05 -21.88
C GLY A 479 -8.66 -25.58 -21.15
N VAL A 480 -8.52 -24.74 -20.12
CA VAL A 480 -9.67 -24.23 -19.37
C VAL A 480 -10.49 -23.25 -20.22
N ARG A 481 -11.82 -23.29 -20.06
CA ARG A 481 -12.75 -22.36 -20.69
C ARG A 481 -12.91 -21.14 -19.79
N HIS A 482 -12.64 -19.98 -20.36
CA HIS A 482 -12.62 -18.72 -19.64
C HIS A 482 -13.81 -17.82 -20.04
N ILE A 483 -14.36 -17.07 -19.08
CA ILE A 483 -15.31 -15.98 -19.33
C ILE A 483 -14.82 -14.70 -18.68
N THR A 484 -14.91 -13.59 -19.41
CA THR A 484 -14.61 -12.25 -18.90
C THR A 484 -15.88 -11.54 -18.45
N VAL A 485 -15.87 -10.99 -17.25
CA VAL A 485 -16.96 -10.19 -16.68
C VAL A 485 -16.54 -8.74 -16.45
N PRO A 486 -17.46 -7.76 -16.53
CA PRO A 486 -17.13 -6.35 -16.26
C PRO A 486 -16.68 -6.11 -14.82
N SER A 487 -17.25 -6.82 -13.85
CA SER A 487 -16.93 -6.67 -12.43
C SER A 487 -17.06 -8.00 -11.68
N VAL A 488 -16.20 -8.21 -10.68
CA VAL A 488 -16.33 -9.33 -9.73
C VAL A 488 -17.62 -9.25 -8.91
N LEU A 489 -18.26 -8.08 -8.86
CA LEU A 489 -19.57 -7.89 -8.23
C LEU A 489 -20.71 -8.46 -9.07
N ASP A 490 -20.49 -8.68 -10.38
CA ASP A 490 -21.47 -9.31 -11.27
C ASP A 490 -21.54 -10.84 -11.04
N GLU A 491 -20.53 -11.41 -10.36
CA GLU A 491 -20.35 -12.84 -10.08
C GLU A 491 -21.26 -13.34 -8.94
N THR A 492 -22.57 -13.14 -9.09
CA THR A 492 -23.58 -13.59 -8.12
C THR A 492 -23.76 -15.11 -8.11
N ARG A 493 -24.47 -15.65 -7.11
CA ARG A 493 -24.85 -17.08 -7.09
C ARG A 493 -25.68 -17.49 -8.31
N ILE A 494 -26.60 -16.62 -8.73
CA ILE A 494 -27.42 -16.85 -9.93
C ILE A 494 -26.54 -16.87 -11.18
N TRP A 495 -25.60 -15.92 -11.28
CA TRP A 495 -24.63 -15.90 -12.36
C TRP A 495 -23.80 -17.19 -12.39
N LEU A 496 -23.28 -17.65 -11.24
CA LEU A 496 -22.52 -18.88 -11.14
C LEU A 496 -23.30 -20.09 -11.63
N GLU A 497 -24.56 -20.24 -11.20
CA GLU A 497 -25.44 -21.34 -11.60
C GLU A 497 -25.63 -21.42 -13.12
N GLN A 498 -25.71 -20.27 -13.78
CA GLN A 498 -25.88 -20.15 -15.24
C GLN A 498 -24.60 -20.47 -16.02
N HIS A 499 -23.42 -20.18 -15.45
CA HIS A 499 -22.16 -20.18 -16.20
C HIS A 499 -21.25 -21.38 -15.89
N ARG A 500 -21.31 -21.97 -14.69
CA ARG A 500 -20.37 -23.03 -14.24
C ARG A 500 -20.37 -24.32 -15.08
N ALA A 501 -21.40 -24.56 -15.88
CA ALA A 501 -21.44 -25.70 -16.81
C ALA A 501 -20.61 -25.44 -18.09
N HIS A 502 -20.47 -24.16 -18.47
CA HIS A 502 -19.88 -23.73 -19.73
C HIS A 502 -18.46 -23.19 -19.57
N PHE A 503 -18.12 -22.72 -18.37
CA PHE A 503 -16.84 -22.10 -18.07
C PHE A 503 -16.21 -22.72 -16.83
N ASP A 504 -14.89 -22.70 -16.80
CA ASP A 504 -14.10 -23.29 -15.72
C ASP A 504 -13.52 -22.20 -14.81
N VAL A 505 -13.27 -21.00 -15.37
CA VAL A 505 -12.63 -19.87 -14.70
C VAL A 505 -13.22 -18.54 -15.18
N VAL A 506 -13.12 -17.51 -14.33
CA VAL A 506 -13.62 -16.15 -14.58
C VAL A 506 -12.62 -15.09 -14.13
N ASP A 507 -12.47 -14.03 -14.91
CA ASP A 507 -11.74 -12.83 -14.55
C ASP A 507 -12.29 -11.58 -15.26
N PRO A 508 -11.84 -10.37 -14.91
CA PRO A 508 -12.13 -9.17 -15.68
C PRO A 508 -11.21 -8.91 -16.89
N GLU A 509 -9.98 -9.41 -16.92
CA GLU A 509 -8.95 -8.88 -17.83
C GLU A 509 -8.59 -9.76 -19.03
N ILE A 510 -8.51 -11.09 -18.89
CA ILE A 510 -7.96 -12.01 -19.91
C ILE A 510 -8.61 -11.80 -21.28
N GLY A 511 -9.94 -11.68 -21.31
CA GLY A 511 -10.69 -11.53 -22.55
C GLY A 511 -10.35 -10.26 -23.33
N HIS A 512 -10.15 -9.14 -22.63
CA HIS A 512 -9.79 -7.87 -23.26
C HIS A 512 -8.36 -7.90 -23.81
N MET A 513 -7.42 -8.48 -23.05
CA MET A 513 -6.04 -8.64 -23.50
C MET A 513 -5.94 -9.58 -24.71
N ALA A 514 -6.63 -10.72 -24.66
CA ALA A 514 -6.66 -11.68 -25.76
C ALA A 514 -7.25 -11.05 -27.03
N LEU A 515 -8.36 -10.31 -26.90
CA LEU A 515 -8.99 -9.61 -28.03
C LEU A 515 -8.04 -8.58 -28.65
N ALA A 516 -7.35 -7.78 -27.84
CA ALA A 516 -6.40 -6.78 -28.31
C ALA A 516 -5.21 -7.42 -29.06
N ALA A 517 -4.60 -8.45 -28.48
CA ALA A 517 -3.47 -9.15 -29.08
C ALA A 517 -3.85 -9.88 -30.38
N THR A 518 -4.97 -10.61 -30.39
CA THR A 518 -5.46 -11.33 -31.58
C THR A 518 -5.83 -10.38 -32.71
N THR A 519 -6.45 -9.23 -32.41
CA THR A 519 -6.73 -8.18 -33.39
C THR A 519 -5.45 -7.66 -34.06
N ALA A 520 -4.36 -7.56 -33.30
CA ALA A 520 -3.05 -7.15 -33.80
C ALA A 520 -2.20 -8.30 -34.38
N ASN A 521 -2.73 -9.53 -34.42
CA ASN A 521 -2.02 -10.74 -34.81
C ASN A 521 -0.70 -10.95 -34.02
N VAL A 522 -0.75 -10.66 -32.72
CA VAL A 522 0.35 -10.87 -31.77
C VAL A 522 0.03 -12.09 -30.88
N PRO A 523 0.98 -13.02 -30.68
CA PRO A 523 0.82 -14.12 -29.74
C PRO A 523 0.40 -13.67 -28.34
N PHE A 524 -0.57 -14.35 -27.77
CA PHE A 524 -1.08 -14.11 -26.43
C PHE A 524 -1.15 -15.42 -25.66
N ASP A 525 -0.81 -15.38 -24.39
CA ASP A 525 -1.00 -16.47 -23.43
C ASP A 525 -1.31 -15.90 -22.05
N TYR A 526 -1.82 -16.75 -21.15
CA TYR A 526 -1.92 -16.42 -19.73
C TYR A 526 -1.55 -17.60 -18.84
N LEU A 527 -1.05 -17.30 -17.65
CA LEU A 527 -0.77 -18.25 -16.58
C LEU A 527 -1.30 -17.65 -15.27
N HIS A 528 -2.51 -18.04 -14.89
CA HIS A 528 -3.18 -17.47 -13.72
C HIS A 528 -3.20 -18.45 -12.55
N ILE A 529 -3.13 -17.91 -11.34
CA ILE A 529 -3.35 -18.65 -10.11
C ILE A 529 -4.83 -18.55 -9.77
N VAL A 530 -5.51 -19.68 -9.52
CA VAL A 530 -6.86 -19.65 -8.95
C VAL A 530 -6.73 -19.15 -7.52
N THR A 531 -7.23 -17.96 -7.20
CA THR A 531 -7.08 -17.36 -5.86
C THR A 531 -8.36 -17.36 -5.03
N ASP A 532 -9.49 -17.57 -5.69
CA ASP A 532 -10.77 -17.88 -5.06
C ASP A 532 -11.53 -18.92 -5.86
N ASN A 533 -12.59 -19.47 -5.28
CA ASN A 533 -13.50 -20.39 -5.95
C ASN A 533 -14.95 -20.07 -5.59
N LEU A 534 -15.76 -19.77 -6.60
CA LEU A 534 -17.17 -19.41 -6.42
C LEU A 534 -18.03 -20.64 -6.12
N ASN A 535 -17.55 -21.83 -6.46
CA ASN A 535 -18.27 -23.10 -6.39
C ASN A 535 -17.65 -24.05 -5.36
N GLY A 536 -17.53 -23.61 -4.11
CA GLY A 536 -17.02 -24.45 -3.03
C GLY A 536 -16.84 -23.67 -1.73
N THR A 537 -16.65 -24.40 -0.64
CA THR A 537 -16.18 -23.83 0.63
C THR A 537 -14.75 -24.29 0.84
N HIS A 538 -13.81 -23.35 0.82
CA HIS A 538 -12.39 -23.62 1.05
C HIS A 538 -11.89 -22.85 2.27
N ASP A 539 -10.98 -23.47 3.02
CA ASP A 539 -10.38 -22.90 4.24
C ASP A 539 -9.63 -21.59 3.99
N HIS A 540 -9.21 -21.37 2.74
CA HIS A 540 -8.41 -20.24 2.32
C HIS A 540 -8.89 -19.74 0.95
N GLY A 541 -9.04 -18.41 0.81
CA GLY A 541 -9.41 -17.71 -0.43
C GLY A 541 -8.88 -16.27 -0.42
N LEU A 542 -9.52 -15.36 -1.15
CA LEU A 542 -9.10 -13.94 -1.21
C LEU A 542 -9.13 -13.25 0.17
N TYR A 543 -10.06 -13.62 1.05
CA TYR A 543 -10.17 -13.04 2.39
C TYR A 543 -8.96 -13.33 3.31
N ALA A 544 -8.11 -14.30 2.97
CA ALA A 544 -6.95 -14.71 3.77
C ALA A 544 -5.61 -14.56 3.04
N GLU A 545 -5.52 -13.65 2.05
CA GLU A 545 -4.35 -13.46 1.17
C GLU A 545 -3.01 -13.36 1.90
N ARG A 546 -3.01 -12.78 3.10
CA ARG A 546 -1.81 -12.50 3.90
C ARG A 546 -1.42 -13.64 4.86
N SER A 547 -2.23 -14.70 4.93
CA SER A 547 -1.95 -15.82 5.81
C SER A 547 -0.74 -16.62 5.31
N THR A 548 0.05 -17.16 6.26
CA THR A 548 1.23 -17.98 5.94
C THR A 548 0.92 -19.18 5.04
N PRO A 549 -0.20 -19.92 5.23
CA PRO A 549 -0.58 -21.00 4.32
C PRO A 549 -0.79 -20.51 2.88
N VAL A 550 -1.53 -19.42 2.67
CA VAL A 550 -1.80 -18.85 1.35
C VAL A 550 -0.49 -18.40 0.67
N ALA A 551 0.34 -17.64 1.38
CA ALA A 551 1.63 -17.19 0.85
C ALA A 551 2.56 -18.36 0.48
N THR A 552 2.51 -19.47 1.21
CA THR A 552 3.33 -20.66 0.91
C THR A 552 2.83 -21.40 -0.32
N ARG A 553 1.51 -21.62 -0.42
CA ARG A 553 0.91 -22.28 -1.59
C ARG A 553 1.11 -21.45 -2.87
N ARG A 554 0.90 -20.13 -2.79
CA ARG A 554 1.11 -19.20 -3.91
C ARG A 554 2.55 -19.19 -4.43
N ARG A 555 3.56 -19.28 -3.54
CA ARG A 555 4.96 -19.41 -3.94
C ARG A 555 5.23 -20.66 -4.78
N ARG A 556 4.53 -21.76 -4.51
CA ARG A 556 4.63 -22.98 -5.33
C ARG A 556 4.02 -22.76 -6.72
N CYS A 557 2.85 -22.14 -6.82
CA CYS A 557 2.25 -21.78 -8.12
C CYS A 557 3.17 -20.87 -8.93
N LEU A 558 3.75 -19.84 -8.32
CA LEU A 558 4.73 -18.95 -8.98
C LEU A 558 5.94 -19.73 -9.49
N HIS A 559 6.44 -20.69 -8.72
CA HIS A 559 7.52 -21.56 -9.17
C HIS A 559 7.13 -22.43 -10.39
N HIS A 560 5.88 -22.91 -10.46
CA HIS A 560 5.38 -23.61 -11.64
C HIS A 560 5.31 -22.67 -12.86
N ILE A 561 4.85 -21.43 -12.67
CA ILE A 561 4.82 -20.41 -13.74
C ILE A 561 6.23 -20.14 -14.27
N GLU A 562 7.22 -19.94 -13.39
CA GLU A 562 8.62 -19.80 -13.78
C GLU A 562 9.15 -21.03 -14.52
N THR A 563 8.76 -22.23 -14.10
CA THR A 563 9.15 -23.48 -14.79
C THR A 563 8.62 -23.52 -16.22
N ILE A 564 7.35 -23.16 -16.42
CA ILE A 564 6.72 -23.09 -17.75
C ILE A 564 7.39 -22.03 -18.61
N LEU A 565 7.68 -20.85 -18.05
CA LEU A 565 8.39 -19.76 -18.73
C LEU A 565 9.77 -20.21 -19.22
N HIS A 566 10.55 -20.85 -18.35
CA HIS A 566 11.89 -21.32 -18.71
C HIS A 566 11.88 -22.38 -19.81
N ARG A 567 10.86 -23.27 -19.83
CA ARG A 567 10.70 -24.26 -20.90
C ARG A 567 10.27 -23.65 -22.22
N SER A 568 9.29 -22.75 -22.17
CA SER A 568 8.68 -22.14 -23.35
C SER A 568 9.63 -21.20 -24.08
N LEU A 569 10.61 -20.62 -23.38
CA LEU A 569 11.50 -19.57 -23.89
C LEU A 569 12.98 -19.99 -23.98
N ALA A 570 13.28 -21.27 -23.73
CA ALA A 570 14.63 -21.84 -23.69
C ALA A 570 15.46 -21.60 -24.96
#